data_AF-A0A345LWT9-F1
#
_entry.id   AF-A0A345LWT9-F1
#
_cell.length_a   1.000
_cell.length_b   1.000
_cell.length_c   1.000
_cell.angle_alpha   90.00
_cell.angle_beta   90.00
_cell.angle_gamma   90.00
#
_symmetry.space_group_name_H-M   'P 1'
#
loop_
_entity.id
_entity.type
_entity.pdbx_description
1 polymer ?
#
loop_
_entity_poly.entity_id
_entity_poly.type
_entity_poly.pdbx_seq_one_letter_code
_entity_poly.pdbx_strand_id
1 'polypeptide(L)'
;MTKNEIYVDMLFWILPYIRNIQSQDKKIKSKDLSCYYESELIHNLPNKILTNEFTSSDISFLNYQAKYYYENCTPKISVLYSKNIEYIRMLFILVPDELKDQLTWSGPKNNSIINQETN
;
A
#
# COMPACT_ATOMS: atom_id res chain seq x y z
N MET A 1 -3.04 -3.37 15.34
CA MET A 1 -4.10 -3.04 14.38
C MET A 1 -4.58 -4.33 13.75
N THR A 2 -5.88 -4.47 13.55
CA THR A 2 -6.48 -5.54 12.74
C THR A 2 -6.26 -5.27 11.25
N LYS A 3 -6.48 -6.28 10.40
CA LYS A 3 -6.48 -6.13 8.94
C LYS A 3 -7.39 -4.98 8.48
N ASN A 4 -8.62 -4.93 9.02
CA ASN A 4 -9.61 -3.94 8.62
C ASN A 4 -9.24 -2.53 9.06
N GLU A 5 -8.67 -2.36 10.26
CA GLU A 5 -8.14 -1.06 10.70
C GLU A 5 -7.05 -0.55 9.76
N ILE A 6 -6.15 -1.44 9.31
CA ILE A 6 -5.10 -1.07 8.34
C ILE A 6 -5.73 -0.63 7.00
N TYR A 7 -6.68 -1.39 6.46
CA TYR A 7 -7.36 -1.02 5.22
C TYR A 7 -8.14 0.30 5.34
N VAL A 8 -8.81 0.53 6.48
CA VAL A 8 -9.50 1.79 6.75
C VAL A 8 -8.51 2.95 6.80
N ASP A 9 -7.36 2.78 7.46
CA ASP A 9 -6.33 3.82 7.50
C ASP A 9 -5.73 4.10 6.12
N MET A 10 -5.47 3.08 5.31
CA MET A 10 -5.04 3.26 3.92
C MET A 10 -6.04 4.11 3.14
N LEU A 11 -7.33 3.76 3.20
CA LEU A 11 -8.40 4.53 2.55
C LEU A 11 -8.50 5.96 3.09
N PHE A 12 -8.40 6.14 4.41
CA PHE A 12 -8.50 7.42 5.10
C PHE A 12 -7.42 8.41 4.65
N TRP A 13 -6.18 7.95 4.44
CA TRP A 13 -5.09 8.83 4.00
C TRP A 13 -5.07 9.03 2.48
N ILE A 14 -5.34 7.96 1.72
CA ILE A 14 -5.18 7.98 0.27
C ILE A 14 -6.29 8.76 -0.42
N LEU A 15 -7.55 8.61 0.00
CA LEU A 15 -8.67 9.27 -0.67
C LEU A 15 -8.59 10.81 -0.60
N PRO A 16 -8.32 11.44 0.55
CA PRO A 16 -8.12 12.89 0.63
C PRO A 16 -6.88 13.35 -0.13
N TYR A 17 -5.80 12.55 -0.14
CA TYR A 17 -4.61 12.86 -0.91
C TYR A 17 -4.90 12.94 -2.41
N ILE A 18 -5.54 11.90 -2.97
CA ILE A 18 -5.97 11.88 -4.37
C ILE A 18 -6.86 13.09 -4.65
N ARG A 19 -7.88 13.35 -3.82
CA ARG A 19 -8.77 14.51 -3.97
C ARG A 19 -7.98 15.83 -4.01
N ASN A 20 -7.00 16.00 -3.12
CA ASN A 20 -6.19 17.20 -3.03
C ASN A 20 -5.38 17.43 -4.31
N ILE A 21 -4.71 16.41 -4.83
CA ILE A 21 -3.98 16.50 -6.10
C ILE A 21 -4.93 16.79 -7.26
N GLN A 22 -6.09 16.13 -7.31
CA GLN A 22 -7.08 16.33 -8.38
C GLN A 22 -7.75 17.71 -8.33
N SER A 23 -7.71 18.41 -7.20
CA SER A 23 -8.14 19.82 -7.10
C SER A 23 -7.11 20.84 -7.59
N GLN A 24 -5.87 20.42 -7.88
CA GLN A 24 -4.83 21.31 -8.40
C GLN A 24 -5.07 21.66 -9.87
N ASP A 25 -4.28 22.62 -10.37
CA ASP A 25 -4.31 23.02 -11.77
C ASP A 25 -3.87 21.89 -12.72
N LYS A 26 -4.18 22.04 -14.01
CA LYS A 26 -3.96 21.00 -15.03
C LYS A 26 -2.49 20.59 -15.16
N LYS A 27 -1.53 21.51 -14.94
CA LYS A 27 -0.10 21.24 -15.10
C LYS A 27 0.44 20.38 -13.97
N ILE A 28 -0.04 20.57 -12.74
CA ILE A 28 0.31 19.70 -11.61
C ILE A 28 -0.24 18.30 -11.86
N LYS A 29 -1.52 18.19 -12.22
CA LYS A 29 -2.18 16.90 -12.46
C LYS A 29 -1.54 16.08 -13.56
N SER A 30 -1.13 16.70 -14.67
CA SER A 30 -0.53 15.97 -15.79
C SER A 30 0.87 15.41 -15.50
N LYS A 31 1.52 15.91 -14.44
CA LYS A 31 2.85 15.44 -14.00
C LYS A 31 2.79 14.52 -12.79
N ASP A 32 1.64 14.43 -12.13
CA ASP A 32 1.47 13.61 -10.96
C ASP A 32 1.28 12.14 -11.35
N LEU A 33 2.21 11.29 -10.90
CA LEU A 33 2.11 9.83 -11.03
C LEU A 33 1.58 9.18 -9.74
N SER A 34 1.56 9.93 -8.64
CA SER A 34 1.17 9.41 -7.32
C SER A 34 -0.28 8.92 -7.32
N CYS A 35 -1.22 9.69 -7.89
CA CYS A 35 -2.64 9.34 -7.90
C CYS A 35 -2.88 7.97 -8.53
N TYR A 36 -2.16 7.65 -9.61
CA TYR A 36 -2.27 6.35 -10.27
C TYR A 36 -1.88 5.22 -9.31
N TYR A 37 -0.67 5.28 -8.74
CA TYR A 37 -0.19 4.23 -7.83
C TYR A 37 -1.04 4.11 -6.56
N GLU A 38 -1.44 5.23 -5.97
CA GLU A 38 -2.29 5.24 -4.80
C GLU A 38 -3.67 4.62 -5.11
N SER A 39 -4.28 4.98 -6.23
CA SER A 39 -5.57 4.42 -6.66
C SER A 39 -5.47 2.93 -6.98
N GLU A 40 -4.40 2.51 -7.66
CA GLU A 40 -4.15 1.10 -7.98
C GLU A 40 -3.99 0.28 -6.70
N LEU A 41 -3.34 0.83 -5.67
CA LEU A 41 -3.21 0.17 -4.38
C LEU A 41 -4.57 -0.02 -3.69
N ILE A 42 -5.45 0.98 -3.68
CA ILE A 42 -6.65 0.93 -2.81
C ILE A 42 -7.96 0.51 -3.48
N HIS A 43 -8.02 0.42 -4.81
CA HIS A 43 -9.31 0.33 -5.53
C HIS A 43 -10.19 -0.85 -5.10
N ASN A 44 -9.61 -1.94 -4.58
CA ASN A 44 -10.33 -3.13 -4.14
C ASN A 44 -10.56 -3.21 -2.61
N LEU A 45 -9.96 -2.30 -1.82
CA LEU A 45 -10.09 -2.30 -0.36
C LEU A 45 -11.52 -2.05 0.15
N PRO A 46 -12.37 -1.21 -0.48
CA PRO A 46 -13.73 -0.97 0.01
C PRO A 46 -14.59 -2.24 0.17
N ASN A 47 -14.36 -3.26 -0.66
CA ASN A 47 -15.06 -4.54 -0.52
C ASN A 47 -14.42 -5.44 0.55
N LYS A 48 -13.11 -5.35 0.75
CA LYS A 48 -12.36 -6.21 1.68
C LYS A 48 -12.64 -5.87 3.14
N ILE A 49 -12.90 -4.60 3.46
CA ILE A 49 -13.24 -4.17 4.83
C ILE A 49 -14.57 -4.75 5.34
N LEU A 50 -15.40 -5.34 4.47
CA LEU A 50 -16.66 -5.98 4.86
C LEU A 50 -16.45 -7.37 5.46
N THR A 51 -15.25 -7.94 5.35
CA THR A 51 -14.90 -9.27 5.88
C THR A 51 -13.71 -9.14 6.82
N ASN A 52 -13.89 -9.49 8.09
CA ASN A 52 -12.84 -9.36 9.11
C ASN A 52 -11.69 -10.35 8.88
N GLU A 53 -12.02 -11.59 8.53
CA GLU A 53 -11.04 -12.66 8.33
C GLU A 53 -10.23 -12.47 7.04
N PHE A 54 -8.99 -12.96 7.02
CA PHE A 54 -8.22 -13.02 5.78
C PHE A 54 -8.85 -14.02 4.81
N THR A 55 -8.86 -13.64 3.54
CA THR A 55 -9.40 -14.46 2.44
C THR A 55 -8.38 -14.58 1.32
N SER A 56 -8.63 -15.47 0.36
CA SER A 56 -7.84 -15.55 -0.89
C SER A 56 -7.81 -14.22 -1.66
N SER A 57 -8.84 -13.40 -1.52
CA SER A 57 -8.87 -12.04 -2.07
C SER A 57 -7.80 -11.16 -1.42
N ASP A 58 -7.63 -11.21 -0.10
CA ASP A 58 -6.58 -10.48 0.62
C ASP A 58 -5.17 -10.92 0.20
N ILE A 59 -4.97 -12.23 0.03
CA ILE A 59 -3.71 -12.77 -0.49
C ILE A 59 -3.42 -12.28 -1.91
N SER A 60 -4.44 -12.27 -2.78
CA SER A 60 -4.31 -11.71 -4.13
C SER A 60 -3.92 -10.23 -4.08
N PHE A 61 -4.49 -9.46 -3.15
CA PHE A 61 -4.10 -8.07 -2.92
C PHE A 61 -2.62 -7.93 -2.56
N LEU A 62 -2.14 -8.75 -1.62
CA LEU A 62 -0.74 -8.72 -1.19
C LEU A 62 0.22 -9.14 -2.31
N ASN A 63 -0.16 -10.11 -3.14
CA ASN A 63 0.67 -10.61 -4.23
C ASN A 63 0.73 -9.68 -5.44
N TYR A 64 -0.35 -8.94 -5.73
CA TYR A 64 -0.46 -8.13 -6.95
C TYR A 64 -0.38 -6.63 -6.64
N GLN A 65 -1.40 -6.04 -6.02
CA GLN A 65 -1.46 -4.59 -5.81
C GLN A 65 -0.36 -4.10 -4.86
N ALA A 66 -0.17 -4.76 -3.71
CA ALA A 66 0.84 -4.37 -2.75
C ALA A 66 2.27 -4.53 -3.29
N LYS A 67 2.52 -5.63 -4.02
CA LYS A 67 3.81 -5.86 -4.68
C LYS A 67 4.09 -4.82 -5.77
N TYR A 68 3.13 -4.58 -6.64
CA TYR A 68 3.26 -3.59 -7.71
C TYR A 68 3.55 -2.20 -7.15
N TYR A 69 2.84 -1.79 -6.10
CA TYR A 69 3.10 -0.53 -5.41
C TYR A 69 4.51 -0.48 -4.80
N TYR A 70 4.96 -1.55 -4.13
CA TYR A 70 6.30 -1.65 -3.55
C TYR A 70 7.42 -1.56 -4.60
N GLU A 71 7.23 -2.16 -5.77
CA GLU A 71 8.26 -2.21 -6.82
C GLU A 71 8.31 -0.94 -7.69
N ASN A 72 7.17 -0.26 -7.88
CA ASN A 72 7.05 0.80 -8.89
C ASN A 72 6.80 2.20 -8.29
N CYS A 73 6.29 2.30 -7.07
CA CYS A 73 6.18 3.58 -6.35
C CYS A 73 7.46 3.85 -5.55
N THR A 74 7.70 5.11 -5.20
CA THR A 74 8.86 5.52 -4.38
C THR A 74 8.51 6.77 -3.55
N PRO A 75 9.30 7.13 -2.53
CA PRO A 75 9.13 8.39 -1.80
C PRO A 75 9.23 9.64 -2.67
N LYS A 76 9.85 9.54 -3.86
CA LYS A 76 9.92 10.65 -4.84
C LYS A 76 8.61 10.79 -5.63
N ILE A 77 7.85 9.71 -5.77
CA ILE A 77 6.59 9.67 -6.51
C ILE A 77 5.43 10.03 -5.58
N SER A 78 5.35 9.39 -4.41
CA SER A 78 4.28 9.63 -3.44
C SER A 78 4.82 9.87 -2.04
N VAL A 79 4.31 10.92 -1.40
CA VAL A 79 4.59 11.23 0.01
C VAL A 79 3.99 10.18 0.96
N LEU A 80 3.02 9.39 0.50
CA LEU A 80 2.40 8.32 1.29
C LEU A 80 3.16 7.00 1.21
N TYR A 81 4.16 6.88 0.32
CA TYR A 81 4.88 5.64 0.06
C TYR A 81 5.36 4.95 1.33
N SER A 82 6.14 5.63 2.16
CA SER A 82 6.72 5.04 3.37
C SER A 82 5.64 4.50 4.31
N LYS A 83 4.53 5.24 4.48
CA LYS A 83 3.43 4.83 5.35
C LYS A 83 2.67 3.62 4.78
N ASN A 84 2.44 3.60 3.46
CA ASN A 84 1.83 2.46 2.79
C ASN A 84 2.71 1.21 2.87
N ILE A 85 4.03 1.34 2.78
CA ILE A 85 4.96 0.21 2.98
C ILE A 85 4.87 -0.34 4.41
N GLU A 86 4.73 0.52 5.42
CA GLU A 86 4.48 0.07 6.80
C GLU A 86 3.18 -0.72 6.91
N TYR A 87 2.09 -0.23 6.32
CA TYR A 87 0.79 -0.92 6.33
C TYR A 87 0.87 -2.28 5.61
N ILE A 88 1.48 -2.33 4.43
CA ILE A 88 1.69 -3.57 3.70
C ILE A 88 2.47 -4.56 4.57
N ARG A 89 3.58 -4.13 5.20
CA ARG A 89 4.36 -4.99 6.10
C ARG A 89 3.52 -5.50 7.27
N MET A 90 2.69 -4.66 7.87
CA MET A 90 1.79 -5.08 8.95
C MET A 90 0.78 -6.13 8.47
N LEU A 91 0.23 -5.98 7.26
CA LEU A 91 -0.67 -6.97 6.68
C LEU A 91 0.03 -8.31 6.48
N PHE A 92 1.27 -8.32 5.97
CA PHE A 92 2.08 -9.55 5.84
C PHE A 92 2.27 -10.28 7.18
N ILE A 93 2.48 -9.54 8.26
CA ILE A 93 2.63 -10.12 9.61
C ILE A 93 1.31 -10.74 10.10
N LEU A 94 0.17 -10.16 9.73
CA LEU A 94 -1.16 -10.59 10.16
C LEU A 94 -1.74 -11.74 9.33
N VAL A 95 -1.12 -12.13 8.21
CA VAL A 95 -1.60 -13.26 7.39
C VAL A 95 -1.61 -14.54 8.26
N PRO A 96 -2.75 -15.25 8.38
CA PRO A 96 -2.85 -16.52 9.08
C PRO A 96 -1.95 -17.59 8.47
N ASP A 97 -1.44 -18.51 9.29
CA ASP A 97 -0.47 -19.53 8.87
C ASP A 97 -0.99 -20.38 7.70
N GLU A 98 -2.27 -20.72 7.71
CA GLU A 98 -2.95 -21.50 6.67
C GLU A 98 -3.01 -20.80 5.30
N LEU A 99 -2.76 -19.49 5.23
CA LEU A 99 -2.72 -18.73 3.99
C LEU A 99 -1.30 -18.29 3.59
N LYS A 100 -0.29 -18.46 4.45
CA LYS A 100 1.08 -17.97 4.19
C LYS A 100 1.71 -18.60 2.95
N ASP A 101 1.45 -19.88 2.69
CA ASP A 101 2.00 -20.59 1.54
C ASP A 101 1.47 -20.08 0.18
N GLN A 102 0.41 -19.27 0.20
CA GLN A 102 -0.14 -18.64 -1.01
C GLN A 102 0.53 -17.31 -1.35
N LEU A 103 1.39 -16.77 -0.47
CA LEU A 103 2.16 -15.56 -0.74
C LEU A 103 3.30 -15.88 -1.72
N THR A 104 3.39 -15.10 -2.80
CA THR A 104 4.39 -15.30 -3.86
C THR A 104 5.68 -14.50 -3.66
N TRP A 105 5.75 -13.72 -2.57
CA TRP A 105 6.89 -12.91 -2.18
C TRP A 105 6.88 -12.64 -0.68
N SER A 106 8.03 -12.26 -0.12
CA SER A 106 8.21 -12.12 1.34
C SER A 106 7.70 -10.78 1.92
N GLY A 107 7.04 -9.96 1.11
CA GLY A 107 6.64 -8.60 1.49
C GLY A 107 7.80 -7.61 1.52
N PRO A 108 7.54 -6.35 1.94
CA PRO A 108 8.57 -5.32 2.02
C PRO A 108 9.66 -5.67 3.03
N LYS A 109 10.93 -5.55 2.62
CA LYS A 109 12.08 -5.79 3.50
C LYS A 109 12.15 -4.73 4.61
N ASN A 110 12.55 -5.14 5.81
CA ASN A 110 12.90 -4.22 6.89
C ASN A 110 14.14 -3.41 6.48
N ASN A 111 13.95 -2.25 5.88
CA ASN A 111 15.01 -1.24 5.80
C ASN A 111 15.03 -0.42 7.09
N SER A 112 15.18 -1.10 8.23
CA SER A 112 15.59 -0.45 9.46
C SER A 112 17.10 -0.26 9.38
N ILE A 113 17.54 0.93 8.94
CA ILE A 113 18.91 1.46 9.02
C ILE A 113 19.93 0.82 8.06
N ILE A 114 20.08 1.46 6.90
CA ILE A 114 21.42 1.71 6.33
C ILE A 114 21.49 3.23 6.10
N ASN A 115 21.69 3.96 7.21
CA ASN A 115 22.65 5.06 7.15
C ASN A 115 24.02 4.38 7.17
N GLN A 116 24.52 4.02 5.99
CA GLN A 116 25.96 4.00 5.72
C GLN A 116 26.18 5.35 5.05
N GLU A 117 26.58 6.40 5.78
CA GLU A 117 28.01 6.63 5.99
C GLU A 117 28.84 5.90 4.94
N THR A 118 28.88 6.48 3.75
CA THR A 118 29.98 6.28 2.80
C THR A 118 30.32 7.62 2.17
N ASN A 119 31.33 8.24 2.78
CA ASN A 119 32.32 9.21 2.29
C ASN A 119 31.86 10.58 1.83
#